data_AF-A0A522SHI2-F1
#
_entry.id   AF-A0A522SHI2-F1
#
_cell.length_a   1.000
_cell.length_b   1.000
_cell.length_c   1.000
_cell.angle_alpha   90.00
_cell.angle_beta   90.00
_cell.angle_gamma   90.00
#
_symmetry.space_group_name_H-M   'P 1'
#
loop_
_entity.id
_entity.type
_entity.pdbx_description
1 polymer ?
#
loop_
_entity_poly.entity_id
_entity_poly.type
_entity_poly.pdbx_seq_one_letter_code
_entity_poly.pdbx_strand_id
1 'polypeptide(L)'
;MVVPSTPSFVEEHVRRLSAKGIQSAFQFYNLNSYETVERLVRRGVYKGPLVMNWVAISGGMDAPNIYNLANFVRAIPDNAVLTVESSMRNVLPINMIGMAMGLHVRCGIEDNLWNQSRTKKLGTVGQIEQLVRVAHEFGRKIATSAEAREICKIGVFYDTVEETLAANGLSPNRNGGNQGFLHKPVQKASAVPHPSKRDKTLAAEVTL
;
A
#
# COMPACT_ATOMS: atom_id res chain seq x y z
N MET A 1 15.49 11.78 15.27
CA MET A 1 16.61 11.07 14.60
C MET A 1 16.47 11.30 13.10
N VAL A 2 17.58 11.34 12.35
CA VAL A 2 17.56 11.49 10.89
C VAL A 2 18.11 10.22 10.26
N VAL A 3 17.37 9.62 9.33
CA VAL A 3 17.92 8.65 8.37
C VAL A 3 18.41 9.46 7.17
N PRO A 4 19.70 9.42 6.80
CA PRO A 4 20.27 10.28 5.77
C PRO A 4 19.88 9.82 4.36
N SER A 5 18.60 9.98 4.01
CA SER A 5 18.03 9.69 2.69
C SER A 5 17.35 10.95 2.16
N THR A 6 18.17 11.94 1.80
CA THR A 6 17.70 13.23 1.29
C THR A 6 16.95 13.08 -0.04
N PRO A 7 16.15 14.08 -0.46
CA PRO A 7 15.42 14.01 -1.74
C PRO A 7 16.31 13.74 -2.96
N SER A 8 17.56 14.25 -2.98
CA SER A 8 18.51 13.98 -4.06
C SER A 8 18.95 12.52 -4.10
N PHE A 9 19.23 11.92 -2.92
CA PHE A 9 19.52 10.50 -2.80
C PHE A 9 18.37 9.64 -3.34
N VAL A 10 17.13 9.96 -2.95
CA VAL A 10 15.95 9.21 -3.40
C VAL A 10 15.75 9.35 -4.91
N GLU A 11 15.82 10.55 -5.46
CA GLU A 11 15.68 10.80 -6.90
C GLU A 11 16.72 10.01 -7.71
N GLU A 12 17.99 10.03 -7.29
CA GLU A 12 19.06 9.29 -7.95
C GLU A 12 18.77 7.78 -7.99
N HIS A 13 18.40 7.19 -6.85
CA HIS A 13 18.17 5.75 -6.75
C HIS A 13 16.94 5.33 -7.55
N VAL A 14 15.85 6.10 -7.48
CA VAL A 14 14.64 5.86 -8.28
C VAL A 14 14.95 5.89 -9.77
N ARG A 15 15.76 6.85 -10.25
CA ARG A 15 16.17 6.90 -11.67
C ARG A 15 16.99 5.67 -12.07
N ARG A 16 17.95 5.27 -11.24
CA ARG A 16 18.81 4.11 -11.49
C ARG A 16 18.00 2.80 -11.54
N LEU A 17 17.05 2.62 -10.63
CA LEU A 17 16.17 1.45 -10.59
C LEU A 17 15.23 1.43 -11.81
N SER A 18 14.57 2.57 -12.09
CA SER A 18 13.63 2.69 -13.22
C SER A 18 14.32 2.45 -14.57
N ALA A 19 15.55 2.97 -14.75
CA ALA A 19 16.36 2.72 -15.96
C ALA A 19 16.71 1.24 -16.18
N LYS A 20 16.67 0.43 -15.11
CA LYS A 20 16.87 -1.04 -15.16
C LYS A 20 15.56 -1.82 -15.17
N GLY A 21 14.40 -1.16 -15.26
CA GLY A 21 13.10 -1.80 -15.17
C GLY A 21 12.79 -2.39 -13.78
N ILE A 22 13.49 -1.93 -12.74
CA ILE A 22 13.27 -2.40 -11.36
C ILE A 22 12.26 -1.46 -10.70
N GLN A 23 11.10 -2.00 -10.35
CA GLN A 23 10.07 -1.27 -9.63
C GLN A 23 10.52 -0.95 -8.20
N SER A 24 10.36 0.30 -7.80
CA SER A 24 10.60 0.72 -6.43
C SER A 24 9.43 0.31 -5.51
N ALA A 25 9.75 -0.26 -4.35
CA ALA A 25 8.84 -0.37 -3.21
C ALA A 25 9.28 0.65 -2.15
N PHE A 26 8.40 1.56 -1.77
CA PHE A 26 8.75 2.71 -0.95
C PHE A 26 8.45 2.47 0.52
N GLN A 27 9.45 2.62 1.38
CA GLN A 27 9.26 2.62 2.83
C GLN A 27 9.07 4.06 3.31
N PHE A 28 7.88 4.35 3.83
CA PHE A 28 7.53 5.67 4.34
C PHE A 28 7.44 5.65 5.85
N TYR A 29 8.26 6.48 6.47
CA TYR A 29 8.36 6.61 7.92
C TYR A 29 7.34 7.58 8.51
N ASN A 30 6.81 8.47 7.68
CA ASN A 30 5.82 9.49 8.02
C ASN A 30 5.33 10.18 6.73
N LEU A 31 4.41 11.12 6.87
CA LEU A 31 3.84 11.85 5.73
C LEU A 31 4.90 12.59 4.90
N ASN A 32 5.90 13.21 5.54
CA ASN A 32 6.94 13.98 4.85
C ASN A 32 7.75 13.11 3.87
N SER A 33 8.00 11.84 4.25
CA SER A 33 8.70 10.89 3.38
C SER A 33 7.86 10.50 2.16
N TYR A 34 6.53 10.37 2.32
CA TYR A 34 5.61 10.14 1.21
C TYR A 34 5.54 11.36 0.27
N GLU A 35 5.39 12.57 0.80
CA GLU A 35 5.30 13.80 0.00
C GLU A 35 6.54 14.04 -0.86
N THR A 36 7.71 13.61 -0.37
CA THR A 36 8.95 13.61 -1.16
C THR A 36 8.81 12.77 -2.42
N VAL A 37 8.26 11.55 -2.31
CA VAL A 37 8.04 10.66 -3.46
C VAL A 37 6.88 11.14 -4.32
N GLU A 38 5.77 11.64 -3.75
CA GLU A 38 4.68 12.22 -4.54
C GLU A 38 5.21 13.33 -5.47
N ARG A 39 6.08 14.21 -4.97
CA ARG A 39 6.74 15.24 -5.78
C ARG A 39 7.57 14.64 -6.92
N LEU A 40 8.25 13.51 -6.70
CA LEU A 40 8.99 12.80 -7.75
C LEU A 40 8.05 12.21 -8.81
N VAL A 41 6.92 11.65 -8.40
CA VAL A 41 5.88 11.16 -9.33
C VAL A 41 5.36 12.31 -10.20
N ARG A 42 4.96 13.42 -9.57
CA ARG A 42 4.43 14.60 -10.27
C ARG A 42 5.43 15.25 -11.23
N ARG A 43 6.74 15.08 -10.98
CA ARG A 43 7.83 15.54 -11.87
C ARG A 43 8.19 14.52 -12.96
N GLY A 44 7.55 13.34 -12.97
CA GLY A 44 7.86 12.25 -13.91
C GLY A 44 9.18 11.54 -13.65
N VAL A 45 9.76 11.70 -12.47
CA VAL A 45 10.97 10.96 -12.06
C VAL A 45 10.66 9.48 -11.83
N TYR A 46 9.50 9.21 -11.20
CA TYR A 46 8.96 7.87 -11.06
C TYR A 46 7.66 7.77 -11.84
N LYS A 47 7.58 6.80 -12.75
CA LYS A 47 6.39 6.53 -13.57
C LYS A 47 5.89 5.10 -13.37
N GLY A 48 5.80 4.66 -12.12
CA GLY A 48 5.35 3.31 -11.77
C GLY A 48 4.19 3.30 -10.76
N PRO A 49 3.67 2.11 -10.43
CA PRO A 49 2.72 1.90 -9.34
C PRO A 49 3.30 2.32 -7.99
N LEU A 50 2.49 2.92 -7.13
CA LEU A 50 2.85 3.21 -5.75
C LEU A 50 2.62 1.97 -4.87
N VAL A 51 3.67 1.16 -4.72
CA VAL A 51 3.76 0.07 -3.73
C VAL A 51 4.55 0.57 -2.54
N MET A 52 3.93 0.53 -1.36
CA MET A 52 4.36 1.31 -0.21
C MET A 52 4.25 0.53 1.10
N ASN A 53 5.13 0.86 2.04
CA ASN A 53 5.05 0.45 3.43
C ASN A 53 4.89 1.69 4.30
N TRP A 54 3.93 1.66 5.24
CA TRP A 54 3.90 2.59 6.37
C TRP A 54 4.69 1.98 7.52
N VAL A 55 5.87 2.55 7.80
CA VAL A 55 6.86 1.99 8.73
C VAL A 55 6.86 2.76 10.05
N ALA A 56 6.12 2.23 11.02
CA ALA A 56 5.90 2.87 12.30
C ALA A 56 6.80 2.30 13.41
N ILE A 57 7.97 2.93 13.60
CA ILE A 57 9.00 2.47 14.55
C ILE A 57 9.39 3.53 15.59
N SER A 58 8.70 4.68 15.63
CA SER A 58 9.02 5.82 16.50
C SER A 58 10.42 6.40 16.23
N GLY A 59 11.01 7.17 17.16
CA GLY A 59 12.39 7.68 17.02
C GLY A 59 12.57 8.88 16.07
N GLY A 60 11.48 9.47 15.58
CA GLY A 60 11.48 10.47 14.51
C GLY A 60 10.65 10.03 13.30
N MET A 61 10.30 8.76 13.26
CA MET A 61 9.25 8.18 12.42
C MET A 61 7.91 8.21 13.17
N ASP A 62 6.83 7.88 12.47
CA ASP A 62 5.51 7.69 13.06
C ASP A 62 5.58 6.67 14.20
N ALA A 63 4.91 7.01 15.30
CA ALA A 63 4.67 6.06 16.37
C ALA A 63 3.60 5.04 15.92
N PRO A 64 3.71 3.76 16.31
CA PRO A 64 2.79 2.69 15.90
C PRO A 64 1.45 2.79 16.64
N ASN A 65 0.63 3.76 16.23
CA ASN A 65 -0.72 3.97 16.73
C ASN A 65 -1.68 4.29 15.58
N ILE A 66 -2.98 4.11 15.86
CA ILE A 66 -4.06 4.29 14.88
C ILE A 66 -4.14 5.72 14.33
N TYR A 67 -3.86 6.75 15.13
CA TYR A 67 -4.00 8.14 14.71
C TYR A 67 -2.98 8.49 13.62
N ASN A 68 -1.75 8.03 13.78
CA ASN A 68 -0.70 8.21 12.76
C ASN A 68 -1.04 7.44 11.48
N LEU A 69 -1.47 6.18 11.60
CA LEU A 69 -1.89 5.38 10.43
C LEU A 69 -3.07 6.03 9.70
N ALA A 70 -4.10 6.46 10.42
CA ALA A 70 -5.28 7.10 9.83
C ALA A 70 -4.91 8.41 9.11
N ASN A 71 -4.00 9.21 9.68
CA ASN A 71 -3.49 10.40 9.03
C ASN A 71 -2.71 10.08 7.75
N PHE A 72 -1.87 9.03 7.78
CA PHE A 72 -1.13 8.58 6.61
C PHE A 72 -2.06 8.07 5.49
N VAL A 73 -3.01 7.19 5.83
CA VAL A 73 -4.00 6.63 4.89
C VAL A 73 -4.86 7.72 4.25
N ARG A 74 -5.21 8.78 5.00
CA ARG A 74 -5.95 9.93 4.46
C ARG A 74 -5.19 10.68 3.37
N ALA A 75 -3.85 10.68 3.40
CA ALA A 75 -3.03 11.51 2.53
C ALA A 75 -2.58 10.83 1.24
N ILE A 76 -2.43 9.50 1.26
CA ILE A 76 -2.00 8.71 0.10
C ILE A 76 -3.12 8.57 -0.95
N PRO A 77 -2.80 8.19 -2.20
CA PRO A 77 -3.82 8.14 -3.25
C PRO A 77 -4.53 6.78 -3.28
N ASP A 78 -5.75 6.76 -3.82
CA ASP A 78 -6.72 5.67 -3.60
C ASP A 78 -6.27 4.32 -4.17
N ASN A 79 -5.44 4.32 -5.23
CA ASN A 79 -5.00 3.08 -5.89
C ASN A 79 -3.58 2.66 -5.46
N ALA A 80 -3.02 3.27 -4.42
CA ALA A 80 -1.74 2.84 -3.89
C ALA A 80 -1.87 1.54 -3.09
N VAL A 81 -0.86 0.67 -3.20
CA VAL A 81 -0.79 -0.57 -2.44
C VAL A 81 -0.04 -0.29 -1.15
N LEU A 82 -0.76 -0.28 -0.03
CA LEU A 82 -0.18 0.00 1.28
C LEU A 82 -0.06 -1.26 2.14
N THR A 83 1.14 -1.51 2.64
CA THR A 83 1.46 -2.51 3.67
C THR A 83 1.79 -1.82 4.98
N VAL A 84 1.21 -2.27 6.10
CA VAL A 84 1.58 -1.76 7.43
C VAL A 84 2.78 -2.52 7.97
N GLU A 85 3.69 -1.79 8.62
CA GLU A 85 4.94 -2.30 9.17
C GLU A 85 5.25 -1.60 10.49
N SER A 86 5.80 -2.34 11.45
CA SER A 86 6.14 -1.86 12.78
C SER A 86 7.28 -2.68 13.36
N SER A 87 7.76 -2.36 14.56
CA SER A 87 8.84 -3.10 15.21
C SER A 87 8.40 -3.85 16.48
N MET A 88 9.08 -4.97 16.74
CA MET A 88 8.96 -5.79 17.94
C MET A 88 7.50 -6.19 18.23
N ARG A 89 7.03 -6.08 19.48
CA ARG A 89 5.68 -6.49 19.89
C ARG A 89 4.56 -5.56 19.39
N ASN A 90 4.89 -4.49 18.67
CA ASN A 90 3.91 -3.65 17.98
C ASN A 90 3.53 -4.21 16.59
N VAL A 91 4.33 -5.14 16.03
CA VAL A 91 4.05 -5.78 14.72
C VAL A 91 2.65 -6.38 14.68
N LEU A 92 2.31 -7.25 15.63
CA LEU A 92 1.00 -7.92 15.61
C LEU A 92 -0.17 -6.93 15.80
N PRO A 93 -0.19 -6.03 16.81
CA PRO A 93 -1.25 -5.02 16.92
C PRO A 93 -1.43 -4.15 15.68
N ILE A 94 -0.35 -3.66 15.07
CA ILE A 94 -0.41 -2.88 13.83
C ILE A 94 -0.96 -3.72 12.67
N ASN A 95 -0.56 -4.98 12.57
CA ASN A 95 -1.12 -5.90 11.58
C ASN A 95 -2.63 -6.11 11.78
N MET A 96 -3.12 -6.20 13.03
CA MET A 96 -4.56 -6.32 13.29
C MET A 96 -5.33 -5.08 12.81
N ILE A 97 -4.78 -3.89 13.07
CA ILE A 97 -5.35 -2.64 12.57
C ILE A 97 -5.34 -2.62 11.03
N GLY A 98 -4.21 -2.97 10.42
CA GLY A 98 -4.07 -3.02 8.96
C GLY A 98 -5.08 -3.97 8.32
N MET A 99 -5.19 -5.20 8.84
CA MET A 99 -6.18 -6.18 8.36
C MET A 99 -7.61 -5.66 8.46
N ALA A 100 -7.97 -5.06 9.61
CA ALA A 100 -9.31 -4.51 9.83
C ALA A 100 -9.64 -3.34 8.87
N MET A 101 -8.64 -2.57 8.46
CA MET A 101 -8.76 -1.50 7.47
C MET A 101 -8.68 -1.99 6.01
N GLY A 102 -8.49 -3.30 5.79
CA GLY A 102 -8.35 -3.88 4.46
C GLY A 102 -6.94 -3.77 3.85
N LEU A 103 -5.95 -3.25 4.60
CA LEU A 103 -4.57 -3.05 4.16
C LEU A 103 -3.75 -4.35 4.14
N HIS A 104 -2.60 -4.34 3.48
CA HIS A 104 -1.64 -5.44 3.55
C HIS A 104 -0.82 -5.38 4.83
N VAL A 105 -0.25 -6.52 5.23
CA VAL A 105 0.49 -6.68 6.49
C VAL A 105 1.84 -7.32 6.25
N ARG A 106 2.82 -6.99 7.10
CA ARG A 106 4.18 -7.51 7.05
C ARG A 106 4.56 -8.15 8.40
N CYS A 107 5.31 -9.24 8.36
CA CYS A 107 5.93 -9.84 9.54
C CYS A 107 7.23 -10.55 9.17
N GLY A 108 8.03 -10.89 10.19
CA GLY A 108 9.29 -11.61 10.02
C GLY A 108 10.28 -11.29 11.13
N ILE A 109 11.38 -12.05 11.16
CA ILE A 109 12.44 -11.88 12.17
C ILE A 109 13.22 -10.58 12.05
N GLU A 110 13.16 -9.89 10.90
CA GLU A 110 13.67 -8.52 10.75
C GLU A 110 12.93 -7.56 11.70
N ASP A 111 11.62 -7.69 11.74
CA ASP A 111 10.74 -6.73 12.42
C ASP A 111 10.54 -7.13 13.89
N ASN A 112 10.43 -8.43 14.19
CA ASN A 112 10.17 -8.94 15.53
C ASN A 112 10.78 -10.32 15.78
N LEU A 113 11.40 -10.50 16.95
CA LEU A 113 12.03 -11.77 17.34
C LEU A 113 11.19 -12.59 18.33
N TRP A 114 10.13 -12.04 18.90
CA TRP A 114 9.45 -12.60 20.08
C TRP A 114 7.97 -12.89 19.83
N ASN A 115 7.41 -13.86 20.56
CA ASN A 115 5.96 -13.93 20.68
C ASN A 115 5.40 -12.74 21.51
N GLN A 116 4.07 -12.55 21.50
CA GLN A 116 3.44 -11.39 22.14
C GLN A 116 3.68 -11.32 23.67
N SER A 117 3.72 -12.48 24.35
CA SER A 117 4.05 -12.57 25.79
C SER A 117 5.54 -12.41 26.10
N ARG A 118 6.41 -12.33 25.08
CA ARG A 118 7.88 -12.25 25.21
C ARG A 118 8.50 -13.43 25.99
N THR A 119 7.84 -14.59 26.00
CA THR A 119 8.34 -15.79 26.69
C THR A 119 9.21 -16.67 25.80
N LYS A 120 9.06 -16.58 24.48
CA LYS A 120 9.89 -17.34 23.52
C LYS A 120 10.12 -16.57 22.23
N LYS A 121 11.17 -16.97 21.52
CA LYS A 121 11.41 -16.50 20.15
C LYS A 121 10.35 -17.05 19.21
N LEU A 122 9.98 -16.26 18.21
CA LEU A 122 9.02 -16.66 17.17
C LEU A 122 9.63 -16.40 15.80
N GLY A 123 9.96 -17.46 15.07
CA GLY A 123 10.54 -17.35 13.73
C GLY A 123 9.54 -16.84 12.69
N THR A 124 10.03 -16.46 11.51
CA THR A 124 9.21 -15.90 10.42
C THR A 124 8.03 -16.79 10.06
N VAL A 125 8.25 -18.11 9.92
CA VAL A 125 7.17 -19.07 9.61
C VAL A 125 6.06 -19.04 10.66
N GLY A 126 6.40 -19.05 11.95
CA GLY A 126 5.41 -18.99 13.02
C GLY A 126 4.66 -17.65 13.09
N GLN A 127 5.31 -16.55 12.69
CA GLN A 127 4.64 -15.25 12.54
C GLN A 127 3.67 -15.26 11.34
N ILE A 128 4.07 -15.85 10.21
CA ILE A 128 3.21 -16.02 9.03
C ILE A 128 1.99 -16.87 9.37
N GLU A 129 2.17 -18.05 10.00
CA GLU A 129 1.07 -18.91 10.44
C GLU A 129 0.10 -18.18 11.37
N GLN A 130 0.63 -17.32 12.26
CA GLN A 130 -0.20 -16.47 13.11
C GLN A 130 -1.05 -15.49 12.30
N LEU A 131 -0.46 -14.80 11.32
CA LEU A 131 -1.21 -13.86 10.49
C LEU A 131 -2.21 -14.56 9.56
N VAL A 132 -1.85 -15.70 8.97
CA VAL A 132 -2.73 -16.50 8.12
C VAL A 132 -3.97 -16.96 8.89
N ARG A 133 -3.77 -17.49 10.10
CA ARG A 133 -4.89 -17.88 10.98
C ARG A 133 -5.82 -16.70 11.23
N VAL A 134 -5.29 -15.54 11.62
CA VAL A 134 -6.14 -14.36 11.90
C VAL A 134 -6.83 -13.85 10.63
N ALA A 135 -6.16 -13.83 9.49
CA ALA A 135 -6.78 -13.42 8.23
C ALA A 135 -8.00 -14.28 7.88
N HIS A 136 -7.94 -15.59 8.15
CA HIS A 136 -9.09 -16.48 7.96
C HIS A 136 -10.28 -16.16 8.89
N GLU A 137 -10.03 -15.75 10.13
CA GLU A 137 -11.11 -15.28 11.04
C GLU A 137 -11.83 -14.04 10.49
N PHE A 138 -11.14 -13.21 9.70
CA PHE A 138 -11.71 -12.05 9.02
C PHE A 138 -12.33 -12.37 7.65
N GLY A 139 -12.33 -13.65 7.24
CA GLY A 139 -12.76 -14.05 5.89
C GLY A 139 -11.84 -13.56 4.77
N ARG A 140 -10.62 -13.12 5.09
CA ARG A 140 -9.65 -12.58 4.14
C ARG A 140 -8.79 -13.69 3.56
N LYS A 141 -8.86 -13.89 2.24
CA LYS A 141 -8.01 -14.87 1.52
C LYS A 141 -6.56 -14.42 1.49
N ILE A 142 -5.65 -15.39 1.46
CA ILE A 142 -4.21 -15.14 1.33
C ILE A 142 -3.84 -15.15 -0.15
N ALA A 143 -3.24 -14.06 -0.62
CA ALA A 143 -2.79 -13.96 -2.00
C ALA A 143 -1.64 -14.94 -2.27
N THR A 144 -1.74 -15.65 -3.39
CA THR A 144 -0.64 -16.37 -4.01
C THR A 144 0.43 -15.39 -4.51
N SER A 145 1.62 -15.90 -4.86
CA SER A 145 2.67 -15.07 -5.46
C SER A 145 2.27 -14.46 -6.80
N ALA A 146 1.43 -15.15 -7.58
CA ALA A 146 0.88 -14.64 -8.83
C ALA A 146 -0.09 -13.47 -8.58
N GLU A 147 -1.04 -13.64 -7.66
CA GLU A 147 -1.96 -12.56 -7.27
C GLU A 147 -1.20 -11.38 -6.65
N ALA A 148 -0.19 -11.63 -5.82
CA ALA A 148 0.64 -10.57 -5.25
C ALA A 148 1.38 -9.77 -6.35
N ARG A 149 1.86 -10.45 -7.40
CA ARG A 149 2.48 -9.79 -8.56
C ARG A 149 1.49 -8.85 -9.27
N GLU A 150 0.24 -9.28 -9.43
CA GLU A 150 -0.83 -8.51 -10.05
C GLU A 150 -1.26 -7.32 -9.18
N ILE A 151 -1.49 -7.55 -7.88
CA ILE A 151 -1.85 -6.51 -6.90
C ILE A 151 -0.78 -5.42 -6.88
N CYS A 152 0.49 -5.80 -6.74
CA CYS A 152 1.62 -4.87 -6.72
C CYS A 152 1.98 -4.33 -8.11
N LYS A 153 1.33 -4.81 -9.18
CA LYS A 153 1.58 -4.43 -10.58
C LYS A 153 3.06 -4.53 -10.96
N ILE A 154 3.74 -5.58 -10.51
CA ILE A 154 5.20 -5.72 -10.64
C ILE A 154 5.60 -5.69 -12.12
N GLY A 155 6.47 -4.75 -12.47
CA GLY A 155 7.01 -4.60 -13.83
C GLY A 155 6.23 -3.62 -14.71
N VAL A 156 5.19 -2.99 -14.18
CA VAL A 156 4.45 -1.93 -14.88
C VAL A 156 5.20 -0.60 -14.76
N PHE A 157 5.41 0.06 -15.89
CA PHE A 157 5.85 1.45 -15.99
C PHE A 157 4.96 2.17 -17.00
N TYR A 158 4.56 3.39 -16.68
CA TYR A 158 3.70 4.23 -17.50
C TYR A 158 4.52 5.17 -18.38
N ASP A 159 3.94 5.58 -19.50
CA ASP A 159 4.65 6.41 -20.47
C ASP A 159 4.65 7.88 -20.07
N THR A 160 3.57 8.35 -19.45
CA THR A 160 3.37 9.76 -19.11
C THR A 160 3.15 9.99 -17.61
N VAL A 161 3.33 11.24 -17.19
CA VAL A 161 3.05 11.65 -15.80
C VAL A 161 1.55 11.58 -15.54
N GLU A 162 0.74 12.02 -16.49
CA GLU A 162 -0.71 12.06 -16.42
C GLU A 162 -1.29 10.66 -16.22
N GLU A 163 -0.81 9.69 -17.00
CA GLU A 163 -1.16 8.28 -16.85
C GLU A 163 -0.74 7.74 -15.48
N THR A 164 0.49 8.04 -15.05
CA THR A 164 1.00 7.63 -13.74
C THR A 164 0.13 8.16 -12.60
N LEU A 165 -0.22 9.45 -12.64
CA LEU A 165 -1.06 10.09 -11.64
C LEU A 165 -2.46 9.47 -11.61
N ALA A 166 -3.08 9.31 -12.78
CA ALA A 166 -4.41 8.70 -12.90
C ALA A 166 -4.43 7.25 -12.40
N ALA A 167 -3.45 6.43 -12.81
CA ALA A 167 -3.38 5.03 -12.43
C ALA A 167 -3.18 4.82 -10.92
N ASN A 168 -2.44 5.72 -10.27
CA ASN A 168 -2.25 5.71 -8.81
C ASN A 168 -3.41 6.37 -8.02
N GLY A 169 -4.38 7.01 -8.69
CA GLY A 169 -5.50 7.68 -8.02
C GLY A 169 -5.15 9.08 -7.48
N LEU A 170 -4.12 9.71 -8.03
CA LEU A 170 -3.73 11.09 -7.73
C LEU A 170 -4.54 12.08 -8.57
N SER A 171 -4.68 13.30 -8.06
CA SER A 171 -5.17 14.43 -8.85
C SER A 171 -4.17 14.80 -9.95
N PRO A 172 -4.64 15.27 -11.12
CA PRO A 172 -3.77 15.71 -12.20
C PRO A 172 -2.91 16.90 -11.74
N ASN A 173 -1.77 17.11 -12.40
CA ASN A 173 -0.97 18.31 -12.15
C ASN A 173 -1.76 19.57 -12.54
N ARG A 174 -1.53 20.68 -11.82
CA ARG A 174 -2.10 21.98 -12.18
C ARG A 174 -1.56 22.41 -13.55
N ASN A 175 -2.44 22.81 -14.44
CA ASN A 175 -2.11 23.38 -15.76
C ASN A 175 -1.90 24.91 -15.72
N GLY A 176 -1.79 25.52 -14.53
CA GLY A 176 -1.58 26.97 -14.35
C GLY A 176 -2.80 27.86 -14.62
N GLY A 177 -3.85 27.36 -15.28
CA GLY A 177 -5.03 28.15 -15.69
C GLY A 177 -6.32 27.89 -14.88
N ASN A 178 -6.40 26.79 -14.13
CA ASN A 178 -7.62 26.44 -13.38
C ASN A 178 -7.62 27.10 -11.99
N GLN A 179 -8.61 27.94 -11.72
CA GLN A 179 -8.91 28.42 -10.36
C GLN A 179 -9.64 27.32 -9.56
N GLY A 180 -9.35 27.24 -8.26
CA GLY A 180 -9.97 26.28 -7.34
C GLY A 180 -9.12 25.05 -6.99
N PHE A 181 -9.75 24.07 -6.35
CA PHE A 181 -9.12 22.82 -5.93
C PHE A 181 -9.03 21.82 -7.08
N LEU A 182 -7.96 21.04 -7.12
CA LEU A 182 -7.86 19.94 -8.08
C LEU A 182 -8.76 18.79 -7.63
N HIS A 183 -9.66 18.36 -8.52
CA HIS A 183 -10.50 17.20 -8.28
C HIS A 183 -9.88 15.96 -8.92
N LYS A 184 -9.98 14.81 -8.24
CA LYS A 184 -9.71 13.52 -8.86
C LYS A 184 -10.73 13.34 -10.00
N PRO A 185 -10.31 12.97 -11.22
CA PRO A 185 -11.28 12.66 -12.27
C PRO A 185 -12.15 11.51 -11.78
N VAL A 186 -13.47 11.71 -11.76
CA VAL A 186 -14.42 10.64 -11.44
C VAL A 186 -14.19 9.56 -12.49
N GLN A 187 -13.77 8.35 -12.07
CA GLN A 187 -13.77 7.21 -12.98
C GLN A 187 -15.20 7.09 -13.52
N LYS A 188 -15.40 7.36 -14.81
CA LYS A 188 -16.64 6.95 -15.46
C LYS A 188 -16.70 5.45 -15.26
N ALA A 189 -17.68 4.98 -14.47
CA ALA A 189 -17.89 3.56 -14.28
C ALA A 189 -17.84 2.90 -15.66
N SER A 190 -16.83 2.06 -15.90
CA SER A 190 -16.92 1.12 -17.00
C SER A 190 -18.19 0.34 -16.72
N ALA A 191 -19.15 0.41 -17.64
CA ALA A 191 -20.39 -0.31 -17.49
C ALA A 191 -20.03 -1.78 -17.26
N VAL A 192 -20.23 -2.27 -16.04
CA VAL A 192 -20.24 -3.71 -15.78
C VAL A 192 -21.31 -4.24 -16.72
N PRO A 193 -20.97 -5.12 -17.69
CA PRO A 193 -22.00 -5.68 -18.56
C PRO A 193 -23.02 -6.36 -17.66
N HIS A 194 -24.21 -5.78 -17.63
CA HIS A 194 -25.33 -6.32 -16.89
C HIS A 194 -25.62 -7.69 -17.48
N PRO A 195 -25.64 -8.80 -16.69
CA PRO A 195 -26.01 -10.09 -17.22
C PRO A 195 -27.42 -9.94 -17.82
N SER A 196 -27.53 -10.21 -19.12
CA SER A 196 -28.78 -10.09 -19.85
C SER A 196 -29.86 -10.90 -19.12
N LYS A 197 -31.04 -10.30 -18.95
CA LYS A 197 -32.24 -10.93 -18.40
C LYS A 197 -32.70 -12.12 -19.27
N ARG A 198 -31.98 -13.24 -19.22
CA ARG A 198 -32.38 -14.56 -19.72
C ARG A 198 -31.65 -15.62 -18.91
N ASP A 199 -32.13 -15.81 -17.68
CA ASP A 199 -32.21 -17.12 -17.01
C ASP A 199 -32.97 -16.91 -15.70
N LYS A 200 -34.29 -16.82 -15.83
CA LYS A 200 -35.23 -16.95 -14.71
C LYS A 200 -35.88 -18.33 -14.80
N THR A 201 -35.09 -19.38 -14.63
CA THR A 201 -35.58 -20.75 -14.42
C THR A 201 -34.42 -21.60 -13.90
N LEU A 202 -34.23 -21.64 -12.57
CA LEU A 202 -34.16 -22.85 -11.75
C LEU A 202 -33.63 -22.53 -10.34
N ALA A 203 -34.28 -23.11 -9.32
CA ALA A 203 -33.89 -23.25 -7.92
C ALA A 203 -33.77 -21.94 -7.11
N ALA A 204 -34.69 -21.53 -6.21
CA ALA A 204 -35.51 -22.24 -5.22
C ALA A 204 -34.70 -23.21 -4.34
N GLU A 205 -34.77 -22.97 -3.02
CA GLU A 205 -34.14 -23.72 -1.91
C GLU A 205 -32.62 -23.48 -1.77
N VAL A 206 -32.08 -23.02 -0.64
CA VAL A 206 -32.28 -23.45 0.74
C VAL A 206 -32.07 -22.28 1.70
N THR A 207 -32.98 -22.18 2.67
CA THR A 207 -32.87 -21.40 3.90
C THR A 207 -32.03 -22.19 4.92
N LEU A 208 -30.97 -21.58 5.45
CA LEU A 208 -30.51 -21.59 6.85
C LEU A 208 -29.33 -20.61 6.99
#